data_AF-A0A1E4TA79-F1
#
_entry.id   AF-A0A1E4TA79-F1
#
_cell.length_a   1.000
_cell.length_b   1.000
_cell.length_c   1.000
_cell.angle_alpha   90.00
_cell.angle_beta   90.00
_cell.angle_gamma   90.00
#
_symmetry.space_group_name_H-M   'P 1'
#
loop_
_entity.id
_entity.type
_entity.pdbx_description
1 polymer ?
#
loop_
_entity_poly.entity_id
_entity_poly.type
_entity_poly.pdbx_seq_one_letter_code
_entity_poly.pdbx_strand_id
1 'polypeptide(L)' 'MSFFGFRKYPTPLFKPLWPFAIGALVSTYLISKAADALMKSDEWKNDPRNPYLKK' A
#
# COMPACT_ATOMS: atom_id res chain seq x y z
N MET A 1 -21.30 -5.47 19.48
CA MET A 1 -21.99 -4.20 19.18
C MET A 1 -22.08 -4.03 17.68
N SER A 2 -23.24 -3.66 17.13
CA SER A 2 -23.39 -3.46 15.69
C SER A 2 -22.92 -2.05 15.30
N PHE A 3 -22.24 -1.94 14.14
CA PHE A 3 -21.76 -0.67 13.62
C PHE A 3 -22.95 0.24 13.31
N PHE A 4 -23.02 1.41 13.95
CA PHE A 4 -24.11 2.39 13.82
C PHE A 4 -25.54 1.86 14.06
N GLY A 5 -25.72 0.78 14.82
CA GLY A 5 -27.06 0.23 15.10
C GLY A 5 -27.70 -0.55 13.95
N PHE A 6 -27.00 -0.71 12.81
CA PHE A 6 -27.49 -1.51 11.68
C PHE A 6 -27.27 -3.01 11.90
N ARG A 7 -28.17 -3.84 11.35
CA ARG A 7 -28.02 -5.30 11.38
C ARG A 7 -26.86 -5.73 10.47
N LYS A 8 -25.89 -6.47 11.02
CA LYS A 8 -24.77 -7.06 10.27
C LYS A 8 -25.25 -8.33 9.56
N TYR A 9 -25.24 -8.33 8.23
CA TYR A 9 -25.54 -9.51 7.42
C TYR A 9 -24.25 -10.26 7.05
N PRO A 10 -24.21 -11.60 7.13
CA PRO A 10 -23.01 -12.39 6.84
C PRO A 10 -22.81 -12.58 5.33
N THR A 11 -22.41 -11.52 4.63
CA THR A 11 -22.07 -11.60 3.20
C THR A 11 -20.67 -12.20 3.01
N PRO A 12 -20.49 -13.14 2.05
CA PRO A 12 -19.18 -13.74 1.80
C PRO A 12 -18.27 -12.77 1.04
N LEU A 13 -17.61 -11.85 1.76
CA LEU A 13 -16.69 -10.86 1.18
C LEU A 13 -15.32 -11.47 0.83
N PHE A 14 -14.78 -12.33 1.69
CA PHE A 14 -13.41 -12.82 1.54
C PHE A 14 -13.23 -13.78 0.35
N LYS A 15 -14.21 -14.66 0.11
CA LYS A 15 -14.17 -15.66 -0.99
C LYS A 15 -13.99 -15.05 -2.40
N PRO A 16 -14.70 -13.98 -2.77
CA PRO A 16 -14.48 -13.34 -4.07
C PRO A 16 -13.35 -12.30 -4.05
N LEU A 17 -13.08 -11.65 -2.91
CA LEU A 17 -12.18 -10.49 -2.87
C LEU A 17 -10.71 -10.82 -2.60
N TRP A 18 -10.38 -12.04 -2.14
CA TRP A 18 -8.99 -12.40 -1.83
C TRP A 18 -7.98 -12.19 -2.98
N PRO A 19 -8.30 -12.41 -4.29
CA PRO A 19 -7.33 -12.18 -5.35
C PRO A 19 -6.98 -10.69 -5.49
N PHE A 20 -7.96 -9.80 -5.28
CA PHE A 20 -7.73 -8.36 -5.31
C PHE A 20 -6.90 -7.88 -4.12
N ALA A 21 -7.14 -8.45 -2.93
CA ALA A 21 -6.33 -8.16 -1.75
C ALA A 21 -4.86 -8.57 -1.98
N ILE A 22 -4.62 -9.75 -2.57
CA ILE A 22 -3.27 -10.17 -2.95
C ILE A 22 -2.68 -9.26 -4.02
N GLY A 23 -3.44 -8.91 -5.06
CA GLY A 23 -2.99 -7.98 -6.09
C GLY A 23 -2.55 -6.64 -5.51
N ALA A 24 -3.32 -6.06 -4.60
CA ALA A 24 -2.97 -4.82 -3.91
C ALA A 24 -1.68 -4.96 -3.09
N LEU A 25 -1.52 -6.06 -2.34
CA LEU A 25 -0.31 -6.34 -1.58
C LEU A 25 0.93 -6.47 -2.48
N VAL A 26 0.80 -7.16 -3.60
CA VAL A 26 1.90 -7.33 -4.56
C VAL A 26 2.26 -6.00 -5.22
N SER A 27 1.27 -5.26 -5.74
CA SER A 27 1.51 -3.99 -6.42
C SER A 27 2.14 -2.95 -5.48
N THR A 28 1.65 -2.83 -4.25
CA THR A 28 2.21 -1.90 -3.27
C THR A 28 3.64 -2.25 -2.89
N TYR A 29 3.95 -3.54 -2.74
CA TYR A 29 5.32 -3.99 -2.49
C TYR A 29 6.27 -3.65 -3.64
N LEU A 30 5.85 -3.90 -4.89
CA LEU A 30 6.66 -3.60 -6.07
C LEU A 30 6.89 -2.09 -6.23
N ILE A 31 5.84 -1.30 -6.05
CA ILE A 31 5.93 0.17 -6.14
C ILE A 31 6.83 0.73 -5.03
N SER A 32 6.73 0.21 -3.80
CA SER A 32 7.61 0.64 -2.71
C SER A 32 9.08 0.39 -3.05
N LYS A 33 9.42 -0.80 -3.57
CA LYS A 33 10.79 -1.10 -3.99
C LYS A 33 11.27 -0.23 -5.16
N ALA A 34 10.41 0.03 -6.13
CA ALA A 34 10.72 0.91 -7.25
C ALA A 34 10.97 2.34 -6.76
N ALA A 35 10.13 2.86 -5.84
CA ALA A 35 10.30 4.17 -5.25
C ALA A 35 11.62 4.29 -4.47
N ASP A 36 11.97 3.29 -3.65
CA ASP A 36 13.23 3.25 -2.90
C ASP A 36 14.46 3.29 -3.83
N ALA A 37 14.38 2.63 -4.99
CA ALA A 37 15.44 2.65 -6.00
C ALA A 37 15.53 4.00 -6.72
N LEU A 38 14.39 4.60 -7.08
CA LEU A 38 14.30 5.90 -7.74
C LEU A 38 14.87 7.02 -6.85
N MET A 39 14.56 7.00 -5.57
CA MET A 39 15.09 7.98 -4.61
C MET A 39 16.62 7.90 -4.43
N LYS A 40 17.27 6.80 -4.86
CA LYS A 40 18.73 6.64 -4.83
C LYS A 40 19.41 6.98 -6.15
N SER A 41 18.63 7.25 -7.20
CA SER A 41 19.17 7.62 -8.52
C SER A 41 19.82 9.01 -8.48
N ASP A 42 20.76 9.26 -9.39
CA ASP A 42 21.59 10.48 -9.40
C ASP A 42 20.77 11.78 -9.52
N GLU A 43 19.59 11.71 -10.14
CA GLU A 43 18.68 12.85 -10.29
C GLU A 43 17.98 13.23 -8.97
N TRP A 44 17.55 12.24 -8.18
CA TRP A 44 16.69 12.46 -6.99
C TRP A 44 17.43 12.30 -5.66
N LYS A 45 18.69 11.85 -5.69
CA LYS A 45 19.50 11.61 -4.49
C LYS A 45 19.75 12.88 -3.66
N ASN A 46 19.86 14.04 -4.31
CA ASN A 46 20.16 15.31 -3.65
C ASN A 46 18.92 16.21 -3.45
N ASP A 47 17.72 15.73 -3.75
CA ASP A 47 16.49 16.51 -3.52
C ASP A 47 16.25 16.66 -2.01
N PRO A 48 16.12 17.88 -1.45
CA PRO A 48 15.87 18.11 -0.02
C PRO A 48 14.58 17.47 0.51
N ARG A 49 13.68 17.03 -0.37
CA ARG A 49 12.44 16.29 -0.02
C ARG A 49 12.67 14.80 0.16
N ASN A 50 13.82 14.29 -0.25
CA ASN A 50 14.15 12.87 -0.18
C ASN A 50 14.24 12.42 1.30
N PRO A 51 13.36 11.50 1.75
CA PRO A 51 13.38 11.01 3.13
C PRO A 51 14.72 10.41 3.55
N TYR A 52 15.50 9.86 2.61
CA TYR A 52 16.80 9.25 2.91
C TYR A 52 17.90 10.25 3.30
N LEU A 53 17.70 11.55 3.07
CA LEU A 53 18.65 12.58 3.50
C LEU A 53 18.48 12.96 4.98
N LYS A 54 17.31 12.71 5.56
CA LYS A 54 17.02 12.92 6.98
C LYS A 54 17.25 11.62 7.73
N LYS A 55 18.53 11.26 7.90
CA LYS A 55 18.91 10.14 8.78
C LYS A 55 18.77 10.52 10.24
#